data_AF-A0A8C0B504-F1
#
_entry.id   AF-A0A8C0B504-F1
#
_cell.length_a   1.000
_cell.length_b   1.000
_cell.length_c   1.000
_cell.angle_alpha   90.00
_cell.angle_beta   90.00
_cell.angle_gamma   90.00
#
_symmetry.space_group_name_H-M   'P 1'
#
loop_
_entity.id
_entity.type
_entity.pdbx_description
1 polymer ?
#
loop_
_entity_poly.entity_id
_entity_poly.type
_entity_poly.pdbx_seq_one_letter_code
_entity_poly.pdbx_strand_id
1 'polypeptide(L)'
;DAVPEKSGHNLKSVDSSLGGLSRSSTVASLDTDSTKSSGQSNSNSDTCAEFRVKYVGAIEKLNYNESKSLEGPLDLINYIDVAQQDGKLPFVPGEEEFIMGVSKYGIKVSTSDQYEQAQAICKVLSTAFDSVLMLEKS
;
A
#
# COMPACT_ATOMS: atom_id res chain seq x y z
N ASP A 1 43.70 25.26 -12.86
CA ASP A 1 44.56 24.16 -12.39
C ASP A 1 44.34 23.87 -10.91
N ALA A 2 44.65 22.63 -10.55
CA ALA A 2 44.13 21.83 -9.46
C ALA A 2 44.39 22.30 -8.01
N VAL A 3 43.52 21.80 -7.13
CA VAL A 3 43.66 21.67 -5.67
C VAL A 3 44.79 20.66 -5.35
N PRO A 4 45.40 20.74 -4.15
CA PRO A 4 45.20 19.61 -3.22
C PRO A 4 44.97 20.03 -1.75
N GLU A 5 44.24 19.15 -1.07
CA GLU A 5 43.89 19.14 0.35
C GLU A 5 45.08 19.02 1.34
N LYS A 6 44.84 19.41 2.60
CA LYS A 6 45.24 18.59 3.76
C LYS A 6 44.39 18.83 5.01
N SER A 7 44.23 17.73 5.74
CA SER A 7 43.34 17.39 6.85
C SER A 7 43.67 18.00 8.22
N GLY A 8 42.65 18.07 9.10
CA GLY A 8 42.84 18.31 10.53
C GLY A 8 41.53 18.21 11.33
N HIS A 9 41.38 17.11 12.07
CA HIS A 9 40.21 16.73 12.88
C HIS A 9 40.15 17.52 14.20
N ASN A 10 38.96 17.95 14.65
CA ASN A 10 38.76 18.38 16.04
C ASN A 10 37.36 17.97 16.52
N LEU A 11 37.27 16.83 17.20
CA LEU A 11 36.10 16.39 17.96
C LEU A 11 36.18 17.05 19.34
N LYS A 12 35.23 17.94 19.65
CA LYS A 12 35.08 18.49 21.01
C LYS A 12 34.18 17.57 21.82
N SER A 13 34.79 16.89 22.79
CA SER A 13 34.14 16.21 23.90
C SER A 13 33.60 17.22 24.90
N VAL A 14 32.43 16.93 25.48
CA VAL A 14 31.99 17.52 26.74
C VAL A 14 31.49 16.37 27.62
N ASP A 15 32.22 16.14 28.70
CA ASP A 15 31.87 15.28 29.83
C ASP A 15 31.68 16.16 31.06
N SER A 16 30.90 15.65 32.03
CA SER A 16 30.86 15.95 33.48
C SER A 16 29.46 16.27 34.02
N SER A 17 28.70 15.20 34.26
CA SER A 17 28.23 14.71 35.58
C SER A 17 27.99 15.70 36.75
N LEU A 18 26.82 15.53 37.40
CA LEU A 18 26.55 15.46 38.86
C LEU A 18 25.28 16.22 39.29
N GLY A 19 24.29 15.50 39.85
CA GLY A 19 23.16 16.11 40.55
C GLY A 19 22.03 15.12 40.80
N GLY A 20 22.11 14.41 41.93
CA GLY A 20 21.14 13.37 42.29
C GLY A 20 19.80 13.88 42.82
N LEU A 21 19.13 12.93 43.47
CA LEU A 21 17.95 13.02 44.34
C LEU A 21 16.62 12.62 43.67
N SER A 22 16.34 11.33 43.87
CA SER A 22 15.05 10.65 43.84
C SER A 22 13.84 11.53 44.16
N ARG A 23 12.76 11.39 43.38
CA ARG A 23 11.41 11.72 43.83
C ARG A 23 10.48 10.58 43.46
N SER A 24 9.84 10.06 44.50
CA SER A 24 9.04 8.84 44.59
C SER A 24 8.01 8.67 43.47
N SER A 25 7.90 7.46 42.93
CA SER A 25 6.76 7.03 42.14
C SER A 25 5.66 6.49 43.06
N THR A 26 4.50 7.15 43.07
CA THR A 26 3.27 6.56 43.59
C THR A 26 2.66 5.71 42.47
N VAL A 27 2.52 4.41 42.71
CA VAL A 27 1.83 3.47 41.82
C VAL A 27 0.33 3.63 42.06
N ALA A 28 -0.41 4.11 41.08
CA ALA A 28 -1.86 3.93 41.02
C ALA A 28 -2.13 2.73 40.11
N SER A 29 -2.55 1.61 40.68
CA SER A 29 -3.06 0.47 39.94
C SER A 29 -4.36 0.90 39.26
N LEU A 30 -4.33 1.01 37.93
CA LEU A 30 -5.55 1.10 37.13
C LEU A 30 -5.92 -0.34 36.78
N ASP A 31 -6.98 -0.84 37.41
CA ASP A 31 -7.65 -2.07 37.00
C ASP A 31 -8.23 -1.86 35.60
N THR A 32 -7.43 -2.15 34.57
CA THR A 32 -7.93 -2.26 33.21
C THR A 32 -8.49 -3.65 33.03
N ASP A 33 -9.81 -3.77 33.18
CA ASP A 33 -10.60 -4.89 32.69
C ASP A 33 -10.35 -5.01 31.18
N SER A 34 -9.33 -5.80 30.83
CA SER A 34 -8.98 -6.11 29.46
C SER A 34 -10.00 -7.12 29.00
N THR A 35 -11.10 -6.65 28.44
CA THR A 35 -11.95 -7.48 27.60
C THR A 35 -11.05 -8.10 26.55
N LYS A 36 -10.82 -9.42 26.70
CA LYS A 36 -10.13 -10.26 25.73
C LYS A 36 -10.69 -9.92 24.35
N SER A 37 -9.88 -9.22 23.55
CA SER A 37 -10.06 -9.15 22.10
C SER A 37 -9.96 -10.58 21.61
N SER A 38 -11.12 -11.19 21.41
CA SER A 38 -11.28 -12.51 20.84
C SER A 38 -10.51 -12.59 19.53
N GLY A 39 -9.52 -13.47 19.49
CA GLY A 39 -9.00 -14.05 18.26
C GLY A 39 -8.34 -13.07 17.31
N GLN A 40 -7.11 -12.67 17.61
CA GLN A 40 -6.12 -12.49 16.56
C GLN A 40 -5.92 -13.86 15.89
N SER A 41 -6.82 -14.25 15.00
CA SER A 41 -6.53 -15.34 14.07
C SER A 41 -5.41 -14.82 13.18
N ASN A 42 -4.19 -15.25 13.46
CA ASN A 42 -3.10 -15.31 12.49
C ASN A 42 -3.52 -16.28 11.36
N SER A 43 -4.54 -15.92 10.59
CA SER A 43 -4.53 -16.28 9.18
C SER A 43 -3.48 -15.38 8.56
N ASN A 44 -2.49 -15.93 7.87
CA ASN A 44 -1.78 -15.22 6.82
C ASN A 44 -2.88 -14.62 5.92
N SER A 45 -3.34 -13.40 6.21
CA SER A 45 -4.28 -12.71 5.33
C SER A 45 -3.50 -12.52 4.07
N ASP A 46 -3.90 -13.21 2.99
CA ASP A 46 -3.30 -13.03 1.68
C ASP A 46 -3.22 -11.52 1.43
N THR A 47 -2.01 -10.96 1.51
CA THR A 47 -1.83 -9.51 1.50
C THR A 47 -2.27 -9.03 0.13
N CYS A 48 -3.49 -8.52 0.07
CA CYS A 48 -4.13 -7.98 -1.11
C CYS A 48 -4.18 -6.47 -0.93
N ALA A 49 -3.52 -5.75 -1.83
CA ALA A 49 -3.60 -4.29 -1.90
C ALA A 49 -4.48 -3.93 -3.10
N GLU A 50 -5.40 -2.99 -2.89
CA GLU A 50 -6.36 -2.54 -3.91
C GLU A 50 -6.11 -1.07 -4.25
N PHE A 51 -6.17 -0.75 -5.54
CA PHE A 51 -5.92 0.60 -6.06
C PHE A 51 -7.00 0.98 -7.06
N ARG A 52 -7.42 2.25 -7.03
CA ARG A 52 -8.25 2.85 -8.08
C ARG A 52 -7.33 3.29 -9.22
N VAL A 53 -7.59 2.81 -10.44
CA VAL A 53 -6.75 3.06 -11.63
C VAL A 53 -7.62 3.39 -12.84
N LYS A 54 -7.05 4.08 -13.82
CA LYS A 54 -7.65 4.27 -15.15
C LYS A 54 -6.96 3.36 -16.17
N TYR A 55 -7.72 2.81 -17.10
CA TYR A 55 -7.21 1.89 -18.12
C TYR A 55 -6.97 2.61 -19.46
N VAL A 56 -5.73 2.57 -19.95
CA VAL A 56 -5.34 3.19 -21.24
C VAL A 56 -5.71 2.28 -22.41
N GLY A 57 -5.43 0.99 -22.30
CA GLY A 57 -5.66 0.01 -23.37
C GLY A 57 -4.71 -1.18 -23.27
N ALA A 58 -4.77 -2.07 -24.26
CA ALA A 58 -3.89 -3.21 -24.39
C ALA A 58 -3.43 -3.39 -25.84
N ILE A 59 -2.21 -3.90 -25.99
CA ILE A 59 -1.69 -4.40 -27.25
C ILE A 59 -1.57 -5.91 -27.07
N GLU A 60 -2.52 -6.64 -27.66
CA GLU A 60 -2.59 -8.09 -27.54
C GLU A 60 -1.93 -8.78 -28.74
N LYS A 61 -1.60 -10.07 -28.57
CA LYS A 61 -1.09 -10.94 -29.65
C LYS A 61 0.15 -10.37 -30.35
N LEU A 62 1.09 -9.86 -29.56
CA LEU A 62 2.37 -9.37 -30.06
C LEU A 62 3.06 -10.44 -30.90
N ASN A 63 3.65 -10.05 -32.04
CA ASN A 63 4.40 -11.00 -32.84
C ASN A 63 5.65 -11.43 -32.08
N TYR A 64 6.08 -12.68 -32.26
CA TYR A 64 7.25 -13.24 -31.58
C TYR A 64 8.51 -12.38 -31.75
N ASN A 65 8.71 -11.79 -32.93
CA ASN A 65 9.86 -10.92 -33.21
C ASN A 65 9.78 -9.58 -32.48
N GLU A 66 8.58 -9.00 -32.33
CA GLU A 66 8.36 -7.77 -31.56
C GLU A 66 8.60 -8.04 -30.08
N SER A 67 8.17 -9.21 -29.58
CA SER A 67 8.34 -9.57 -28.17
C SER A 67 9.80 -9.75 -27.78
N LYS A 68 10.65 -10.20 -28.71
CA LYS A 68 12.09 -10.33 -28.51
C LYS A 68 12.83 -9.00 -28.42
N SER A 69 12.28 -7.94 -29.01
CA SER A 69 12.87 -6.61 -28.97
C SER A 69 12.61 -5.86 -27.65
N LEU A 70 11.74 -6.39 -26.79
CA LEU A 70 11.40 -5.81 -25.49
C LEU A 70 12.28 -6.40 -24.39
N GLU A 71 13.59 -6.25 -24.52
CA GLU A 71 14.57 -6.86 -23.61
C GLU A 71 14.78 -5.99 -22.34
N GLY A 72 14.58 -4.67 -22.44
CA GLY A 72 14.71 -3.73 -21.34
C GLY A 72 13.46 -2.88 -21.04
N PRO A 73 13.43 -2.21 -19.88
CA PRO A 73 12.34 -1.29 -19.53
C PRO A 73 12.24 -0.09 -20.46
N LEU A 74 13.38 0.38 -21.01
CA LEU A 74 13.40 1.48 -21.98
C LEU A 74 12.76 1.08 -23.32
N ASP A 75 12.99 -0.15 -23.76
CA ASP A 75 12.38 -0.67 -25.00
C ASP A 75 10.86 -0.77 -24.84
N LEU A 76 10.38 -1.22 -23.68
CA LEU A 76 8.96 -1.26 -23.36
C LEU A 76 8.32 0.12 -23.34
N ILE A 77 8.96 1.11 -22.72
CA ILE A 77 8.48 2.50 -22.70
C ILE A 77 8.41 3.04 -24.13
N ASN A 78 9.49 2.91 -24.89
CA ASN A 78 9.54 3.37 -26.27
C ASN A 78 8.49 2.68 -27.16
N TYR A 79 8.24 1.39 -26.95
CA TYR A 79 7.21 0.66 -27.68
C TYR A 79 5.80 1.20 -27.39
N ILE A 80 5.50 1.53 -26.14
CA ILE A 80 4.23 2.17 -25.75
C ILE A 80 4.12 3.56 -26.38
N ASP A 81 5.18 4.36 -26.36
CA ASP A 81 5.20 5.70 -26.95
C ASP A 81 4.90 5.64 -28.47
N VAL A 82 5.56 4.73 -29.19
CA VAL A 82 5.31 4.51 -30.62
C VAL A 82 3.89 4.02 -30.86
N ALA A 83 3.36 3.12 -30.02
CA ALA A 83 1.99 2.65 -30.15
C ALA A 83 0.96 3.76 -29.94
N GLN A 84 1.23 4.73 -29.06
CA GLN A 84 0.37 5.92 -28.92
C GLN A 84 0.48 6.85 -30.12
N GLN A 85 1.68 7.07 -30.66
CA GLN A 85 1.91 7.87 -31.88
C GLN A 85 1.22 7.26 -33.11
N ASP A 86 1.26 5.92 -33.23
CA ASP A 86 0.59 5.14 -34.27
C ASP A 86 -0.94 5.10 -34.10
N GLY A 87 -1.48 5.59 -32.98
CA GLY A 87 -2.91 5.53 -32.67
C GLY A 87 -3.43 4.14 -32.25
N LYS A 88 -2.55 3.19 -31.93
CA LYS A 88 -2.92 1.86 -31.39
C LYS A 88 -3.33 1.92 -29.92
N LEU A 89 -2.83 2.91 -29.18
CA LEU A 89 -3.23 3.24 -27.81
C LEU A 89 -3.59 4.73 -27.72
N PRO A 90 -4.58 5.11 -26.90
CA PRO A 90 -4.86 6.52 -26.67
C PRO A 90 -3.77 7.15 -25.78
N PHE A 91 -3.53 8.46 -25.95
CA PHE A 91 -2.66 9.24 -25.06
C PHE A 91 -3.30 9.51 -23.69
N VAL A 92 -4.63 9.58 -23.65
CA VAL A 92 -5.40 9.87 -22.44
C VAL A 92 -6.39 8.72 -22.22
N PRO A 93 -6.40 8.07 -21.04
CA PRO A 93 -7.37 7.03 -20.73
C PRO A 93 -8.79 7.60 -20.64
N GLY A 94 -9.80 6.72 -20.72
CA GLY A 94 -11.19 7.10 -20.47
C GLY A 94 -11.45 7.56 -19.03
N GLU A 95 -12.68 8.01 -18.77
CA GLU A 95 -13.05 8.49 -17.43
C GLU A 95 -13.34 7.37 -16.41
N GLU A 96 -13.61 6.17 -16.88
CA GLU A 96 -13.95 5.03 -16.02
C GLU A 96 -12.77 4.62 -15.13
N GLU A 97 -13.07 4.44 -13.84
CA GLU A 97 -12.12 3.91 -12.85
C GLU A 97 -12.35 2.41 -12.61
N PHE A 98 -11.24 1.69 -12.45
CA PHE A 98 -11.22 0.28 -12.14
C PHE A 98 -10.53 0.03 -10.80
N ILE A 99 -10.88 -1.06 -10.14
CA ILE A 99 -10.18 -1.56 -8.97
C ILE A 99 -9.14 -2.59 -9.42
N MET A 100 -7.87 -2.27 -9.20
CA MET A 100 -6.74 -3.17 -9.40
C MET A 100 -6.33 -3.79 -8.07
N GLY A 101 -6.55 -5.10 -7.94
CA GLY A 101 -6.07 -5.90 -6.81
C GLY A 101 -4.74 -6.55 -7.12
N VAL A 102 -3.76 -6.37 -6.24
CA VAL A 102 -2.42 -6.99 -6.33
C VAL A 102 -2.23 -7.90 -5.13
N SER A 103 -1.89 -9.17 -5.38
CA SER A 103 -1.66 -10.16 -4.35
C SER A 103 -0.60 -11.19 -4.78
N LYS A 104 -0.28 -12.14 -3.91
CA LYS A 104 0.58 -13.29 -4.24
C LYS A 104 0.07 -14.14 -5.40
N TYR A 105 -1.22 -14.02 -5.74
CA TYR A 105 -1.84 -14.74 -6.86
C TYR A 105 -1.73 -14.01 -8.20
N GLY A 106 -1.34 -12.73 -8.20
CA GLY A 106 -1.22 -11.90 -9.39
C GLY A 106 -2.03 -10.61 -9.30
N ILE A 107 -2.34 -10.06 -10.48
CA ILE A 107 -3.04 -8.79 -10.68
C ILE A 107 -4.42 -9.09 -11.24
N LYS A 108 -5.47 -8.52 -10.63
CA LYS A 108 -6.85 -8.57 -11.13
C LYS A 108 -7.39 -7.16 -11.28
N VAL A 109 -8.10 -6.90 -12.37
CA VAL A 109 -8.79 -5.63 -12.62
C VAL A 109 -10.30 -5.90 -12.70
N SER A 110 -11.10 -5.15 -11.95
CA SER A 110 -12.56 -5.24 -11.93
C SER A 110 -13.19 -3.85 -11.95
N THR A 111 -14.45 -3.77 -12.36
CA THR A 111 -15.22 -2.51 -12.34
C THR A 111 -15.50 -2.08 -10.89
N SER A 112 -15.60 -0.77 -10.65
CA SER A 112 -15.90 -0.22 -9.31
C SER A 112 -17.27 -0.66 -8.80
N ASP A 113 -18.27 -0.72 -9.68
CA ASP A 113 -19.68 -0.98 -9.31
C ASP A 113 -19.89 -2.30 -8.58
N GLN A 114 -19.22 -3.37 -9.03
CA GLN A 114 -19.33 -4.69 -8.40
C GLN A 114 -18.76 -4.70 -6.98
N TYR A 115 -17.69 -3.92 -6.75
CA TYR A 115 -17.05 -3.81 -5.45
C TYR A 115 -17.89 -2.97 -4.48
N GLU A 116 -18.40 -1.83 -4.93
CA GLU A 116 -19.21 -0.94 -4.12
C GLU A 116 -20.49 -1.61 -3.63
N GLN A 117 -21.14 -2.41 -4.48
CA GLN A 117 -22.31 -3.19 -4.11
C GLN A 117 -21.98 -4.22 -3.02
N ALA A 118 -20.92 -5.00 -3.18
CA ALA A 118 -20.51 -6.00 -2.21
C ALA A 118 -20.11 -5.36 -0.86
N GLN A 119 -19.35 -4.25 -0.91
CA GLN A 119 -18.94 -3.53 0.29
C GLN A 119 -20.13 -2.94 1.06
N ALA A 120 -21.12 -2.40 0.35
CA ALA A 120 -22.35 -1.88 0.96
C ALA A 120 -23.12 -2.98 1.69
N ILE A 121 -23.29 -4.15 1.05
CA ILE A 121 -23.95 -5.32 1.66
C ILE A 121 -23.20 -5.74 2.94
N CYS A 122 -21.88 -5.92 2.85
CA CYS A 122 -21.07 -6.31 4.01
C CYS A 122 -21.20 -5.32 5.16
N LYS A 123 -21.15 -4.00 4.89
CA LYS A 123 -21.34 -2.96 5.91
C LYS A 123 -22.69 -3.06 6.60
N VAL A 124 -23.77 -3.18 5.82
CA VAL A 124 -25.13 -3.32 6.37
C VAL A 124 -25.21 -4.55 7.27
N LEU A 125 -24.71 -5.69 6.79
CA LEU A 125 -24.70 -6.93 7.57
C LEU A 125 -23.89 -6.79 8.86
N SER A 126 -22.67 -6.26 8.81
CA SER A 126 -21.84 -6.01 10.00
C SER A 126 -22.57 -5.14 11.02
N THR A 127 -23.14 -4.00 10.59
CA THR A 127 -23.88 -3.11 11.50
C THR A 127 -25.12 -3.76 12.12
N ALA A 128 -25.83 -4.61 11.36
CA ALA A 128 -26.97 -5.35 11.87
C ALA A 128 -26.55 -6.39 12.92
N PHE A 129 -25.48 -7.13 12.65
CA PHE A 129 -24.92 -8.10 13.61
C PHE A 129 -24.43 -7.41 14.88
N ASP A 130 -23.68 -6.31 14.77
CA ASP A 130 -23.21 -5.54 15.92
C ASP A 130 -24.38 -5.03 16.78
N SER A 131 -25.46 -4.57 16.15
CA SER A 131 -26.65 -4.10 16.86
C SER A 131 -27.33 -5.22 17.66
N VAL A 132 -27.43 -6.43 17.09
CA VAL A 132 -27.98 -7.60 17.79
C VAL A 132 -27.09 -8.00 18.97
N LEU A 133 -25.77 -8.03 18.78
CA LEU A 133 -24.81 -8.38 19.84
C LEU A 133 -24.82 -7.36 20.99
N MET A 134 -25.01 -6.08 20.70
CA MET A 134 -25.14 -5.04 21.73
C MET A 134 -26.47 -5.14 22.49
N LEU A 135 -27.54 -5.60 21.82
CA LEU A 135 -28.86 -5.80 22.44
C LEU A 135 -28.87 -6.99 23.42
N GLU A 136 -28.16 -8.08 23.11
CA GLU A 136 -28.03 -9.25 24.02
C GLU A 136 -27.24 -8.96 25.30
N LYS A 137 -26.48 -7.87 25.34
CA LYS A 137 -25.65 -7.48 26.49
C LYS A 137 -26.34 -6.48 27.44
N SER A 138 -27.58 -6.06 27.13
CA SER A 138 -28.41 -5.17 27.96
C SER A 138 -29.52 -5.91 28.69
#